data_AF-A0A1C2G1R0-F1
#
_entry.id   AF-A0A1C2G1R0-F1
#
_cell.length_a   1.000
_cell.length_b   1.000
_cell.length_c   1.000
_cell.angle_alpha   90.00
_cell.angle_beta   90.00
_cell.angle_gamma   90.00
#
_symmetry.space_group_name_H-M   'P 1'
#
loop_
_entity.id
_entity.type
_entity.pdbx_description
1 polymer ?
#
loop_
_entity_poly.entity_id
_entity_poly.type
_entity_poly.pdbx_seq_one_letter_code
_entity_poly.pdbx_strand_id
1 'polypeptide(L)'
;MYKRRARLAFASSAPGLAERASHIALARAGDWVEACSCPAGAVPSACDLLVTLDPAALKACPPLPRGCRHAHWPLSASSPEADIASRVDGLVGGMRLLARLDGSEAPGGPAPRLK
;
A
#
# COMPACT_ATOMS: atom_id res chain seq x y z
N MET A 1 -9.49 3.87 15.09
CA MET A 1 -9.91 5.17 14.48
C MET A 1 -8.98 5.57 13.32
N TYR A 2 -9.41 5.34 12.07
CA TYR A 2 -8.65 5.73 10.87
C TYR A 2 -8.82 7.24 10.60
N LYS A 3 -7.84 8.05 11.01
CA LYS A 3 -7.89 9.52 10.85
C LYS A 3 -7.31 10.02 9.52
N ARG A 4 -6.57 9.16 8.81
CA ARG A 4 -5.94 9.48 7.52
C ARG A 4 -5.78 8.21 6.67
N ARG A 5 -5.62 8.41 5.37
CA ARG A 5 -5.28 7.33 4.44
C ARG A 5 -3.89 6.75 4.77
N ALA A 6 -3.74 5.45 4.59
CA ALA A 6 -2.47 4.77 4.77
C ALA A 6 -1.54 5.05 3.59
N ARG A 7 -0.28 5.43 3.85
CA ARG A 7 0.70 5.77 2.81
C ARG A 7 1.54 4.57 2.44
N LEU A 8 1.29 4.03 1.26
CA LEU A 8 2.03 2.91 0.68
C LEU A 8 3.15 3.42 -0.23
N ALA A 9 4.33 2.80 -0.14
CA ALA A 9 5.40 2.97 -1.11
C ALA A 9 5.75 1.62 -1.71
N PHE A 10 5.82 1.54 -3.04
CA PHE A 10 6.20 0.33 -3.76
C PHE A 10 7.63 0.45 -4.27
N ALA A 11 8.45 -0.56 -4.02
CA ALA A 11 9.83 -0.65 -4.48
C ALA A 11 10.05 -1.92 -5.29
N SER A 12 10.72 -1.77 -6.43
CA SER A 12 11.08 -2.87 -7.34
C SER A 12 12.42 -2.54 -8.01
N SER A 13 13.19 -3.57 -8.37
CA SER A 13 14.35 -3.41 -9.26
C SER A 13 13.96 -3.06 -10.70
N ALA A 14 12.69 -3.27 -11.07
CA ALA A 14 12.11 -2.84 -12.33
C ALA A 14 11.16 -1.64 -12.08
N PRO A 15 11.58 -0.38 -12.36
CA PRO A 15 10.80 0.81 -11.98
C PRO A 15 9.34 0.79 -12.44
N GLY A 16 9.08 0.32 -13.66
CA GLY A 16 7.71 0.22 -14.19
C GLY A 16 6.80 -0.73 -13.40
N LEU A 17 7.34 -1.71 -12.66
CA LEU A 17 6.53 -2.58 -11.81
C LEU A 17 6.06 -1.88 -10.55
N ALA A 18 6.94 -1.09 -9.92
CA ALA A 18 6.58 -0.28 -8.76
C ALA A 18 5.53 0.80 -9.11
N GLU A 19 5.68 1.44 -10.28
CA GLU A 19 4.70 2.42 -10.79
C GLU A 19 3.33 1.78 -11.01
N ARG A 20 3.28 0.65 -11.74
CA ARG A 20 2.03 -0.10 -11.94
C ARG A 20 1.39 -0.52 -10.62
N ALA A 21 2.19 -0.96 -9.64
CA ALA A 21 1.66 -1.33 -8.34
C ALA A 21 1.00 -0.15 -7.62
N SER A 22 1.62 1.04 -7.69
CA SER A 22 1.04 2.25 -7.12
C SER A 22 -0.28 2.64 -7.80
N HIS A 23 -0.36 2.53 -9.13
CA HIS A 23 -1.58 2.80 -9.88
C HIS A 23 -2.70 1.81 -9.55
N ILE A 24 -2.39 0.51 -9.47
CA ILE A 24 -3.36 -0.52 -9.07
C ILE A 24 -3.89 -0.24 -7.66
N ALA A 25 -3.02 0.12 -6.73
CA ALA A 25 -3.41 0.48 -5.37
C ALA A 25 -4.35 1.69 -5.35
N LEU A 26 -4.02 2.78 -6.05
CA LEU A 26 -4.88 3.97 -6.11
C LEU A 26 -6.24 3.68 -6.76
N ALA A 27 -6.27 2.93 -7.86
CA ALA A 27 -7.50 2.61 -8.57
C ALA A 27 -8.46 1.76 -7.73
N ARG A 28 -7.94 0.85 -6.91
CA ARG A 28 -8.75 -0.08 -6.10
C ARG A 28 -9.07 0.44 -4.70
N ALA A 29 -8.19 1.29 -4.16
CA ALA A 29 -8.15 1.57 -2.74
C ALA A 29 -7.95 3.06 -2.41
N GLY A 30 -8.05 3.97 -3.38
CA GLY A 30 -7.70 5.39 -3.22
C GLY A 30 -8.41 6.14 -2.09
N ASP A 31 -9.57 5.64 -1.62
CA ASP A 31 -10.29 6.18 -0.46
C ASP A 31 -9.63 5.81 0.88
N TRP A 32 -8.88 4.70 0.89
CA TRP A 32 -8.25 4.14 2.07
C TRP A 32 -6.74 4.36 2.10
N VAL A 33 -6.12 4.49 0.92
CA VAL A 33 -4.67 4.59 0.79
C VAL A 33 -4.24 5.76 -0.09
N GLU A 34 -3.07 6.27 0.21
CA GLU A 34 -2.21 7.00 -0.71
C GLU A 34 -1.14 6.00 -1.18
N ALA A 35 -0.72 6.05 -2.45
CA ALA A 35 0.31 5.16 -2.95
C ALA A 35 1.28 5.89 -3.87
N CYS A 36 2.55 5.51 -3.82
CA CYS A 36 3.60 5.98 -4.72
C CYS A 36 4.57 4.85 -5.06
N SER A 37 5.33 5.02 -6.15
CA SER A 37 6.51 4.22 -6.45
C SER A 37 7.77 4.90 -5.91
N CYS A 38 8.78 4.10 -5.60
CA CYS A 38 10.11 4.59 -5.26
C CYS A 38 11.19 3.62 -5.76
N PRO A 39 12.43 4.11 -5.98
CA PRO A 39 13.54 3.23 -6.33
C PRO A 39 13.81 2.17 -5.26
N ALA A 40 14.34 1.01 -5.66
CA ALA A 40 14.91 0.06 -4.72
C ALA A 40 16.01 0.73 -3.88
N GLY A 41 16.02 0.50 -2.56
CA GLY A 41 16.93 1.19 -1.64
C GLY A 41 16.47 2.56 -1.17
N ALA A 42 15.31 3.05 -1.64
CA ALA A 42 14.70 4.27 -1.14
C ALA A 42 13.44 3.97 -0.32
N VAL A 43 13.12 4.87 0.60
CA VAL A 43 11.87 4.87 1.35
C VAL A 43 11.41 6.31 1.57
N PRO A 44 10.18 6.68 1.17
CA PRO A 44 9.66 8.01 1.46
C PRO A 44 9.56 8.27 2.97
N SER A 45 9.89 9.49 3.39
CA SER A 45 9.96 9.87 4.82
C SER A 45 8.63 9.70 5.58
N ALA A 46 7.50 9.84 4.89
CA ALA A 46 6.17 9.74 5.47
C ALA A 46 5.42 8.45 5.06
N CYS A 47 6.15 7.35 4.86
CA CYS A 47 5.61 6.05 4.48
C CYS A 47 5.10 5.26 5.70
N ASP A 48 3.88 4.72 5.62
CA ASP A 48 3.35 3.81 6.64
C ASP A 48 3.72 2.35 6.35
N LEU A 49 3.78 1.98 5.06
CA LEU A 49 4.13 0.64 4.61
C LEU A 49 4.96 0.69 3.32
N LEU A 50 6.21 0.24 3.41
CA LEU A 50 7.05 -0.04 2.26
C LEU A 50 6.80 -1.47 1.77
N VAL A 51 6.52 -1.62 0.48
CA VAL A 51 6.27 -2.91 -0.16
C VAL A 51 7.34 -3.18 -1.21
N THR A 52 8.15 -4.21 -0.98
CA THR A 52 9.13 -4.70 -1.96
C THR A 52 8.52 -5.80 -2.83
N LEU A 53 8.61 -5.67 -4.15
CA LEU A 53 7.90 -6.52 -5.12
C LEU A 53 8.74 -7.63 -5.76
N ASP A 54 10.06 -7.58 -5.57
CA ASP A 54 11.00 -8.56 -6.09
C ASP A 54 12.16 -8.78 -5.11
N PRO A 55 12.92 -9.88 -5.25
CA PRO A 55 14.02 -10.21 -4.34
C PRO A 55 15.14 -9.17 -4.31
N ALA A 56 15.38 -8.46 -5.42
CA ALA A 56 16.43 -7.45 -5.49
C ALA A 56 16.06 -6.20 -4.67
N ALA A 57 14.80 -5.74 -4.76
CA ALA A 57 14.26 -4.67 -3.94
C ALA A 57 14.21 -5.06 -2.46
N LEU A 58 13.88 -6.33 -2.14
CA LEU A 58 13.93 -6.84 -0.78
C LEU A 58 15.36 -6.77 -0.21
N LYS A 59 16.35 -7.25 -0.97
CA LYS A 59 17.76 -7.22 -0.56
C LYS A 59 18.28 -5.79 -0.38
N ALA A 60 17.80 -4.86 -1.21
CA ALA A 60 18.15 -3.46 -1.14
C ALA A 60 17.35 -2.66 -0.09
N CYS A 61 16.45 -3.28 0.68
CA CYS A 61 15.55 -2.57 1.59
C CYS A 61 16.34 -1.68 2.58
N PRO A 62 16.08 -0.36 2.63
CA PRO A 62 16.79 0.54 3.51
C PRO A 62 16.30 0.42 4.96
N PRO A 63 17.04 0.97 5.94
CA PRO A 63 16.49 1.21 7.28
C PRO A 63 15.19 2.01 7.20
N LEU A 64 14.16 1.55 7.90
CA LEU A 64 12.82 2.15 7.82
C LEU A 64 12.67 3.34 8.77
N PRO A 65 11.96 4.41 8.35
CA PRO A 65 11.55 5.48 9.25
C PRO A 65 10.72 4.95 10.43
N ARG A 66 10.72 5.67 11.55
CA ARG A 66 9.93 5.29 12.73
C ARG A 66 8.44 5.18 12.36
N GLY A 67 7.84 4.03 12.65
CA GLY A 67 6.43 3.76 12.38
C GLY A 67 6.15 3.25 10.97
N CYS A 68 7.12 3.29 10.06
CA CYS A 68 7.04 2.63 8.76
C CYS A 68 7.19 1.12 8.94
N ARG A 69 6.25 0.36 8.40
CA ARG A 69 6.32 -1.10 8.32
C ARG A 69 6.86 -1.50 6.96
N HIS A 70 7.32 -2.75 6.86
CA HIS A 70 7.75 -3.33 5.59
C HIS A 70 7.04 -4.65 5.33
N ALA A 71 6.72 -4.88 4.05
CA ALA A 71 6.21 -6.14 3.54
C ALA A 71 6.93 -6.52 2.24
N HIS A 72 7.15 -7.83 2.07
CA HIS A 72 7.58 -8.38 0.80
C HIS A 72 6.44 -9.13 0.13
N TRP A 73 6.15 -8.79 -1.12
CA TRP A 73 5.17 -9.49 -1.94
C TRP A 73 5.91 -10.26 -3.03
N PRO A 74 6.10 -11.58 -2.86
CA PRO A 74 6.67 -12.40 -3.92
C PRO A 74 5.64 -12.54 -5.03
N LEU A 75 5.79 -11.76 -6.10
CA LEU A 75 4.89 -11.77 -7.23
C LEU A 75 5.22 -12.93 -8.19
N SER A 76 4.19 -13.52 -8.78
CA SER A 76 4.34 -14.44 -9.89
C SER A 76 4.87 -13.72 -11.13
N ALA A 77 5.80 -14.35 -11.83
CA ALA A 77 6.30 -13.86 -13.12
C ALA A 77 5.21 -13.84 -14.21
N SER A 78 4.21 -14.72 -14.12
CA SER A 78 3.17 -14.85 -15.15
C SER A 78 2.03 -13.84 -15.03
N SER A 79 1.75 -13.34 -13.82
CA SER A 79 0.65 -12.39 -13.59
C SER A 79 0.90 -11.45 -12.40
N PRO A 80 1.95 -10.62 -12.46
CA PRO A 80 2.34 -9.76 -11.34
C PRO A 80 1.24 -8.75 -10.96
N GLU A 81 0.49 -8.24 -11.93
CA GLU A 81 -0.58 -7.26 -11.67
C GLU A 81 -1.79 -7.88 -10.94
N ALA A 82 -2.17 -9.11 -11.28
CA ALA A 82 -3.24 -9.82 -10.60
C ALA A 82 -2.87 -10.12 -9.14
N ASP A 83 -1.61 -10.50 -8.90
CA ASP A 83 -1.09 -10.70 -7.54
C ASP A 83 -1.10 -9.40 -6.74
N ILE A 84 -0.61 -8.30 -7.32
CA ILE A 84 -0.66 -6.97 -6.69
C ILE A 84 -2.10 -6.61 -6.34
N ALA A 85 -3.03 -6.76 -7.29
CA ALA A 85 -4.44 -6.48 -7.08
C ALA A 85 -5.01 -7.28 -5.91
N SER A 86 -4.76 -8.59 -5.88
CA SER A 86 -5.23 -9.47 -4.79
C SER A 86 -4.66 -9.05 -3.43
N ARG A 87 -3.38 -8.68 -3.37
CA ARG A 87 -2.73 -8.21 -2.13
C ARG A 87 -3.30 -6.89 -1.64
N VAL A 88 -3.54 -5.95 -2.57
CA VAL A 88 -4.20 -4.67 -2.26
C VAL A 88 -5.61 -4.91 -1.74
N ASP A 89 -6.40 -5.76 -2.40
CA ASP A 89 -7.77 -6.07 -1.97
C ASP A 89 -7.79 -6.68 -0.56
N GLY A 90 -6.85 -7.58 -0.25
CA GLY A 90 -6.69 -8.15 1.09
C GLY A 90 -6.33 -7.10 2.15
N LEU A 91 -5.38 -6.21 1.83
CA LEU A 91 -4.97 -5.11 2.71
C LEU A 91 -6.14 -4.17 3.03
N VAL A 92 -6.92 -3.78 2.01
CA VAL A 92 -8.11 -2.93 2.18
C VAL A 92 -9.23 -3.65 2.90
N GLY A 93 -9.44 -4.93 2.61
CA GLY A 93 -10.40 -5.76 3.33
C GLY A 93 -10.11 -5.79 4.84
N GLY A 94 -8.83 -5.94 5.21
CA GLY A 94 -8.39 -5.85 6.61
C GLY A 94 -8.66 -4.47 7.23
N MET A 95 -8.33 -3.39 6.53
CA MET A 95 -8.61 -2.03 7.03
C MET A 95 -10.11 -1.78 7.22
N ARG A 96 -10.95 -2.22 6.28
CA ARG A 96 -12.42 -2.12 6.37
C ARG A 96 -12.97 -2.92 7.54
N LEU A 97 -12.45 -4.12 7.78
CA LEU A 97 -12.86 -4.94 8.91
C LEU A 97 -12.54 -4.25 10.25
N LEU A 98 -11.31 -3.74 10.39
CA LEU A 98 -10.89 -3.01 11.59
C LEU A 98 -11.70 -1.72 11.79
N ALA A 99 -11.98 -1.00 10.71
CA ALA A 99 -12.80 0.21 10.77
C ALA A 99 -14.23 -0.09 11.25
N ARG A 100 -14.85 -1.19 10.78
CA ARG A 100 -16.18 -1.62 11.25
C ARG A 100 -16.20 -1.94 12.75
N LEU A 101 -15.15 -2.59 13.27
CA LEU A 101 -15.04 -2.91 14.70
C LEU A 101 -14.95 -1.63 15.56
N ASP A 102 -14.31 -0.59 15.03
CA ASP A 102 -14.14 0.71 15.68
C ASP A 102 -15.27 1.71 15.38
N GLY A 103 -16.31 1.32 14.63
CA GLY A 103 -17.36 2.24 14.16
C GLY A 103 -16.86 3.39 13.27
N SER A 104 -15.69 3.22 12.64
CA SER A 104 -15.05 4.21 11.76
C SER A 104 -15.35 3.93 10.28
N GLU A 105 -15.31 4.95 9.44
CA GLU A 105 -15.39 4.84 7.97
C GLU A 105 -14.04 5.10 7.29
N ALA A 106 -14.02 5.09 5.96
CA ALA A 106 -12.86 5.45 5.16
C ALA A 106 -12.42 6.90 5.47
N PRO A 107 -11.11 7.17 5.59
CA PRO A 107 -10.61 8.52 5.83
C PRO A 107 -11.02 9.49 4.71
N GLY A 108 -11.85 10.47 5.04
CA GLY A 108 -12.30 11.49 4.08
C GLY A 108 -13.55 11.13 3.28
N GLY A 109 -14.31 10.12 3.70
CA GLY A 109 -15.68 9.91 3.21
C GLY A 109 -16.58 11.13 3.50
N PRO A 110 -17.64 11.38 2.70
CA PRO A 110 -18.60 12.44 3.00
C PRO A 110 -19.18 12.19 4.39
N ALA A 111 -19.24 13.25 5.21
CA ALA A 111 -19.79 13.18 6.56
C ALA A 111 -21.15 12.46 6.56
N PRO A 112 -21.45 11.64 7.58
CA PRO A 112 -22.71 10.91 7.63
C PRO A 112 -23.86 11.92 7.58
N ARG A 113 -24.74 11.78 6.57
CA ARG A 113 -26.01 12.52 6.55
C ARG A 113 -26.85 11.99 7.71
N LEU A 114 -26.88 12.76 8.80
CA LEU A 114 -27.86 12.60 9.86
C LEU A 114 -29.25 12.60 9.22
N LYS A 115 -30.00 11.50 9.44
CA LYS A 115 -31.44 11.44 9.18
C LYS A 115 -32.19 11.95 10.39
#